data_AF-A0A2G6HTH4-F1
#
_entry.id   AF-A0A2G6HTH4-F1
#
_cell.length_a   1.000
_cell.length_b   1.000
_cell.length_c   1.000
_cell.angle_alpha   90.00
_cell.angle_beta   90.00
_cell.angle_gamma   90.00
#
_symmetry.space_group_name_H-M   'P 1'
#
loop_
_entity.id
_entity.type
_entity.pdbx_description
1 polymer ?
#
loop_
_entity_poly.entity_id
_entity_poly.type
_entity_poly.pdbx_seq_one_letter_code
_entity_poly.pdbx_strand_id
1 'polypeptide(L)'
;MKHKGISGNVYNHAEAGGYLSYFLYPDVKVFIDGRMGILYPYDFSRNEYILASNYPERFQPLLANYSFDYILAPNDLAWCSLLRTALLSGRFELVCSDIGYTFLAKTEKPNKLSQVLYRETDLLTAETVEQMKLDLENSDGDLDGIQELILQFYDLYLKQGSQALSSPQMTPYYIYPILTRCAIRLADRDGNHQLGLALLKRLPRLGENDYLYLIRFHLLAGNIEQAEDCIRVLEQYYKTNELFIKTETLAEELQIYLKSIDFLKSPETIPFEALETMCQGTAYNQSWLDHLKREKEKRAL
;
A
#
# COMPACT_ATOMS: atom_id res chain seq x y z
N MET A 1 12.54 9.43 22.15
CA MET A 1 13.21 8.50 23.10
C MET A 1 13.74 9.24 24.33
N LYS A 2 14.71 10.15 24.20
CA LYS A 2 15.35 10.89 25.32
C LYS A 2 14.40 11.47 26.38
N HIS A 3 13.46 12.33 25.97
CA HIS A 3 12.53 12.98 26.91
C HIS A 3 11.46 12.05 27.50
N LYS A 4 11.37 10.81 27.00
CA LYS A 4 10.44 9.79 27.51
C LYS A 4 11.15 8.75 28.39
N GLY A 5 12.44 8.95 28.70
CA GLY A 5 13.23 8.00 29.50
C GLY A 5 13.43 6.65 28.81
N ILE A 6 13.34 6.61 27.48
CA ILE A 6 13.47 5.37 26.71
C ILE A 6 14.96 5.08 26.49
N SER A 7 15.42 3.94 27.00
CA SER A 7 16.78 3.39 26.85
C SER A 7 16.77 2.06 26.09
N GLY A 8 17.89 1.66 25.50
CA GLY A 8 18.05 0.33 24.89
C GLY A 8 18.99 0.29 23.69
N ASN A 9 19.05 -0.87 23.03
CA ASN A 9 19.86 -1.09 21.84
C ASN A 9 19.01 -0.92 20.57
N VAL A 10 19.49 -0.13 19.61
CA VAL A 10 18.79 0.12 18.34
C VAL A 10 19.56 -0.52 17.20
N TYR A 11 18.92 -1.42 16.46
CA TYR A 11 19.37 -1.80 15.12
C TYR A 11 18.92 -0.71 14.14
N ASN A 12 19.84 0.04 13.56
CA ASN A 12 19.52 1.20 12.73
C ASN A 12 20.19 1.15 11.35
N HIS A 13 19.62 1.90 10.41
CA HIS A 13 20.32 2.22 9.16
C HIS A 13 21.56 3.08 9.43
N ALA A 14 22.67 2.80 8.72
CA ALA A 14 23.96 3.46 8.90
C ALA A 14 23.87 4.99 8.80
N GLU A 15 23.07 5.51 7.87
CA GLU A 15 22.90 6.96 7.69
C GLU A 15 22.20 7.63 8.87
N ALA A 16 21.30 6.90 9.57
CA ALA A 16 20.64 7.41 10.76
C ALA A 16 21.53 7.35 12.02
N GLY A 17 22.58 6.51 12.00
CA GLY A 17 23.36 6.20 13.20
C GLY A 17 24.08 7.38 13.82
N GLY A 18 24.67 8.25 13.01
CA GLY A 18 25.36 9.44 13.50
C GLY A 18 24.40 10.41 14.22
N TYR A 19 23.22 10.62 13.64
CA TYR A 19 22.17 11.43 14.25
C TYR A 19 21.67 10.81 15.55
N LEU A 20 21.34 9.52 15.55
CA LEU A 20 20.86 8.82 16.74
C LEU A 20 21.91 8.86 17.86
N SER A 21 23.19 8.64 17.54
CA SER A 21 24.27 8.69 18.52
C SER A 21 24.40 10.08 19.14
N TYR A 22 24.39 11.14 18.32
CA TYR A 22 24.50 12.51 18.81
C TYR A 22 23.37 12.89 19.79
N PHE A 23 22.13 12.50 19.49
CA PHE A 23 20.98 12.91 20.30
C PHE A 23 20.70 11.99 21.49
N LEU A 24 20.93 10.68 21.34
CA LEU A 24 20.48 9.66 22.29
C LEU A 24 21.59 9.07 23.16
N TYR A 25 22.86 9.35 22.87
CA TYR A 25 23.96 8.99 23.78
C TYR A 25 23.83 9.75 25.11
N PRO A 26 24.15 9.13 26.26
CA PRO A 26 24.62 7.74 26.45
C PRO A 26 23.51 6.69 26.63
N ASP A 27 22.24 7.11 26.67
CA ASP A 27 21.12 6.28 27.13
C ASP A 27 20.71 5.19 26.12
N VAL A 28 21.05 5.40 24.83
CA VAL A 28 20.70 4.49 23.74
C VAL A 28 21.95 4.09 22.96
N LYS A 29 22.14 2.80 22.75
CA LYS A 29 23.26 2.27 21.97
C LYS A 29 22.81 2.05 20.52
N VAL A 30 23.48 2.72 19.60
CA VAL A 30 23.26 2.55 18.15
C VAL A 30 24.13 1.41 17.63
N PHE A 31 23.59 0.59 16.73
CA PHE A 31 24.31 -0.57 16.20
C PHE A 31 25.42 -0.16 15.22
N ILE A 32 25.14 0.81 14.35
CA ILE A 32 26.07 1.26 13.30
C ILE A 32 25.87 2.74 13.00
N ASP A 33 26.90 3.39 12.45
CA ASP A 33 26.77 4.72 11.83
C ASP A 33 27.48 4.79 10.47
N GLY A 34 27.42 5.95 9.82
CA GLY A 34 27.95 6.19 8.47
C GLY A 34 29.47 6.06 8.32
N ARG A 35 30.24 5.74 9.36
CA ARG A 35 31.71 5.59 9.33
C ARG A 35 32.17 4.18 8.97
N MET A 36 31.39 3.49 8.13
CA MET A 36 31.74 2.17 7.58
C MET A 36 33.07 2.24 6.83
N GLY A 37 33.96 1.26 7.05
CA GLY A 37 35.30 1.23 6.45
C GLY A 37 36.38 2.04 7.18
N ILE A 38 36.02 2.82 8.21
CA ILE A 38 36.99 3.52 9.08
C ILE A 38 36.99 2.92 10.48
N LEU A 39 35.81 2.83 11.11
CA LEU A 39 35.66 2.38 12.50
C LEU A 39 35.21 0.93 12.63
N TYR A 40 34.69 0.37 11.55
CA TYR A 40 34.11 -0.97 11.55
C TYR A 40 34.96 -1.91 10.68
N PRO A 41 35.33 -3.09 11.19
CA PRO A 41 35.96 -4.12 10.37
C PRO A 41 35.11 -4.45 9.14
N TYR A 42 35.77 -4.82 8.05
CA TYR A 42 35.08 -5.22 6.82
C TYR A 42 34.10 -6.37 7.05
N ASP A 43 34.51 -7.38 7.82
CA ASP A 43 33.67 -8.53 8.12
C ASP A 43 32.41 -8.18 8.91
N PHE A 44 32.49 -7.23 9.85
CA PHE A 44 31.31 -6.71 10.55
C PHE A 44 30.37 -6.00 9.56
N SER A 45 30.90 -5.04 8.79
CA SER A 45 30.10 -4.23 7.88
C SER A 45 29.40 -5.09 6.83
N ARG A 46 30.10 -6.06 6.26
CA ARG A 46 29.57 -6.97 5.24
C ARG A 46 28.69 -8.05 5.83
N ASN A 47 29.23 -8.87 6.73
CA ASN A 47 28.59 -10.12 7.11
C ASN A 47 27.56 -9.94 8.22
N GLU A 48 27.77 -8.99 9.13
CA GLU A 48 26.84 -8.74 10.24
C GLU A 48 25.79 -7.68 9.90
N TYR A 49 26.15 -6.61 9.20
CA TYR A 49 25.21 -5.53 8.90
C TYR A 49 24.54 -5.66 7.52
N ILE A 50 25.31 -5.64 6.43
CA ILE A 50 24.74 -5.66 5.07
C ILE A 50 23.97 -6.96 4.82
N LEU A 51 24.55 -8.11 5.13
CA LEU A 51 23.85 -9.38 4.90
C LEU A 51 22.62 -9.53 5.80
N ALA A 52 22.67 -9.14 7.08
CA ALA A 52 21.48 -9.20 7.93
C ALA A 52 20.34 -8.31 7.43
N SER A 53 20.66 -7.17 6.81
CA SER A 53 19.67 -6.25 6.25
C SER A 53 18.98 -6.79 5.00
N ASN A 54 19.68 -7.60 4.20
CA ASN A 54 19.16 -8.13 2.92
C ASN A 54 18.64 -9.57 3.01
N TYR A 55 19.06 -10.33 4.02
CA TYR A 55 18.79 -11.75 4.16
C TYR A 55 18.15 -12.02 5.54
N PRO A 56 16.81 -12.10 5.62
CA PRO A 56 16.05 -12.38 6.83
C PRO A 56 16.61 -13.46 7.76
N GLU A 57 17.11 -14.55 7.19
CA GLU A 57 17.68 -15.69 7.92
C GLU A 57 18.96 -15.32 8.69
N ARG A 58 19.66 -14.26 8.26
CA ARG A 58 20.85 -13.73 8.93
C ARG A 58 20.51 -12.76 10.06
N PHE A 59 19.30 -12.19 10.06
CA PHE A 59 18.87 -11.25 11.08
C PHE A 59 18.60 -11.91 12.43
N GLN A 60 18.05 -13.14 12.45
CA GLN A 60 17.71 -13.84 13.70
C GLN A 60 18.93 -14.12 14.61
N PRO A 61 20.06 -14.65 14.11
CA PRO A 61 21.28 -14.78 14.90
C PRO A 61 21.81 -13.43 15.43
N LEU A 62 21.72 -12.37 14.61
CA LEU A 62 22.16 -11.04 15.00
C LEU A 62 21.32 -10.49 16.16
N LEU A 63 20.01 -10.66 16.09
CA LEU A 63 19.07 -10.27 17.14
C LEU A 63 19.40 -10.96 18.47
N ALA A 64 19.77 -12.24 18.45
CA ALA A 64 20.17 -12.98 19.65
C ALA A 64 21.47 -12.45 20.26
N ASN A 65 22.46 -12.12 19.44
CA ASN A 65 23.78 -11.67 19.89
C ASN A 65 23.76 -10.26 20.49
N TYR A 66 23.01 -9.35 19.87
CA TYR A 66 23.05 -7.93 20.21
C TYR A 66 21.86 -7.47 21.07
N SER A 67 20.84 -8.32 21.25
CA SER A 67 19.67 -8.02 22.10
C SER A 67 19.04 -6.67 21.77
N PHE A 68 18.68 -6.45 20.51
CA PHE A 68 18.06 -5.19 20.09
C PHE A 68 16.68 -5.00 20.74
N ASP A 69 16.46 -3.80 21.25
CA ASP A 69 15.17 -3.36 21.81
C ASP A 69 14.36 -2.57 20.77
N TYR A 70 15.02 -2.00 19.77
CA TYR A 70 14.39 -1.20 18.74
C TYR A 70 14.99 -1.47 17.36
N ILE A 71 14.19 -1.26 16.33
CA ILE A 71 14.64 -1.27 14.93
C ILE A 71 14.23 0.05 14.29
N LEU A 72 15.19 0.74 13.66
CA LEU A 72 14.94 1.91 12.82
C LEU A 72 15.50 1.65 11.43
N ALA A 73 14.63 1.35 10.48
CA ALA A 73 15.03 0.98 9.14
C ALA A 73 14.28 1.80 8.09
N PRO A 74 14.89 2.07 6.92
CA PRO A 74 14.23 2.78 5.85
C PRO A 74 13.08 1.96 5.25
N ASN A 75 12.12 2.65 4.66
CA ASN A 75 10.96 2.06 4.00
C ASN A 75 11.25 1.69 2.53
N ASP A 76 12.42 1.10 2.25
CA ASP A 76 12.82 0.69 0.91
C ASP A 76 12.81 -0.84 0.74
N LEU A 77 12.86 -1.31 -0.51
CA LEU A 77 12.77 -2.73 -0.86
C LEU A 77 13.86 -3.60 -0.21
N ALA A 78 15.06 -3.06 0.05
CA ALA A 78 16.13 -3.83 0.66
C ALA A 78 15.82 -4.17 2.13
N TRP A 79 15.17 -3.24 2.82
CA TRP A 79 14.87 -3.35 4.26
C TRP A 79 13.48 -3.88 4.59
N CYS A 80 12.57 -3.87 3.62
CA CYS A 80 11.22 -4.41 3.78
C CYS A 80 11.23 -5.85 4.33
N SER A 81 12.10 -6.71 3.78
CA SER A 81 12.23 -8.10 4.21
C SER A 81 12.64 -8.22 5.69
N LEU A 82 13.62 -7.42 6.15
CA LEU A 82 14.06 -7.40 7.53
C LEU A 82 12.94 -6.96 8.47
N LEU A 83 12.27 -5.85 8.14
CA LEU A 83 11.20 -5.30 8.96
C LEU A 83 10.01 -6.28 9.05
N ARG A 84 9.67 -6.93 7.94
CA ARG A 84 8.66 -8.00 7.91
C ARG A 84 9.07 -9.17 8.80
N THR A 85 10.31 -9.64 8.69
CA THR A 85 10.83 -10.72 9.52
C THR A 85 10.85 -10.35 11.01
N ALA A 86 11.17 -9.11 11.34
CA ALA A 86 11.13 -8.63 12.71
C ALA A 86 9.70 -8.70 13.30
N LEU A 87 8.69 -8.25 12.56
CA LEU A 87 7.30 -8.29 13.00
C LEU A 87 6.72 -9.71 13.04
N LEU A 88 7.01 -10.53 12.03
CA LEU A 88 6.57 -11.93 11.98
C LEU A 88 7.24 -12.80 13.06
N SER A 89 8.40 -12.38 13.58
CA SER A 89 9.02 -13.07 14.72
C SER A 89 8.19 -12.97 16.01
N GLY A 90 7.21 -12.06 16.06
CA GLY A 90 6.40 -11.80 17.24
C GLY A 90 7.17 -11.13 18.39
N ARG A 91 8.42 -10.70 18.14
CA ARG A 91 9.26 -10.03 19.15
C ARG A 91 9.21 -8.51 19.06
N PHE A 92 8.67 -7.98 17.97
CA PHE A 92 8.61 -6.56 17.69
C PHE A 92 7.20 -6.15 17.31
N GLU A 93 6.85 -4.91 17.63
CA GLU A 93 5.64 -4.23 17.18
C GLU A 93 5.97 -2.90 16.51
N LEU A 94 5.04 -2.48 15.65
CA LEU A 94 5.13 -1.21 14.94
C LEU A 94 4.80 -0.08 15.90
N VAL A 95 5.77 0.81 16.15
CA VAL A 95 5.54 2.02 16.94
C VAL A 95 5.09 3.15 16.03
N CYS A 96 5.82 3.37 14.94
CA CYS A 96 5.44 4.30 13.89
C CYS A 96 6.14 3.95 12.57
N SER A 97 5.53 4.37 11.47
CA SER A 97 6.16 4.36 10.15
C SER A 97 5.82 5.67 9.47
N ASP A 98 6.80 6.32 8.86
CA ASP A 98 6.63 7.54 8.09
C ASP A 98 7.01 7.35 6.61
N ILE A 99 7.42 8.40 5.91
CA ILE A 99 7.80 8.31 4.49
C ILE A 99 9.16 7.66 4.27
N GLY A 100 10.07 7.78 5.21
CA GLY A 100 11.46 7.40 5.04
C GLY A 100 11.84 6.21 5.91
N TYR A 101 11.23 6.08 7.08
CA TYR A 101 11.64 5.13 8.10
C TYR A 101 10.45 4.46 8.81
N THR A 102 10.68 3.22 9.20
CA THR A 102 9.85 2.47 10.15
C THR A 102 10.61 2.29 11.45
N PHE A 103 9.90 2.53 12.54
CA PHE A 103 10.38 2.32 13.89
C PHE A 103 9.58 1.19 14.57
N LEU A 104 10.29 0.13 14.91
CA LEU A 104 9.75 -1.00 15.67
C LEU A 104 10.32 -1.01 17.09
N ALA A 105 9.50 -1.42 18.05
CA ALA A 105 9.93 -1.66 19.42
C ALA A 105 9.73 -3.11 19.79
N LYS A 106 10.65 -3.64 20.61
CA LYS A 106 10.55 -4.96 21.18
C LYS A 106 9.35 -5.03 22.12
N THR A 107 8.63 -6.13 22.05
CA THR A 107 7.43 -6.38 22.86
C THR A 107 7.31 -7.86 23.19
N GLU A 108 6.67 -8.16 24.32
CA GLU A 108 6.31 -9.54 24.70
C GLU A 108 4.95 -9.95 24.12
N LYS A 109 4.14 -8.97 23.71
CA LYS A 109 2.77 -9.16 23.23
C LYS A 109 2.55 -8.32 21.97
N PRO A 110 3.05 -8.79 20.81
CA PRO A 110 2.91 -8.06 19.56
C PRO A 110 1.44 -7.84 19.24
N ASN A 111 1.06 -6.59 19.02
CA ASN A 111 -0.25 -6.28 18.50
C ASN A 111 -0.36 -6.86 17.07
N LYS A 112 -1.35 -7.74 16.82
CA LYS A 112 -1.64 -8.28 15.48
C LYS A 112 -1.77 -7.17 14.43
N LEU A 113 -2.29 -6.01 14.83
CA LEU A 113 -2.41 -4.84 13.97
C LEU A 113 -1.05 -4.35 13.45
N SER A 114 0.05 -4.52 14.19
CA SER A 114 1.38 -4.16 13.70
C SER A 114 1.78 -4.96 12.45
N GLN A 115 1.45 -6.25 12.42
CA GLN A 115 1.74 -7.12 11.28
C GLN A 115 0.83 -6.81 10.09
N VAL A 116 -0.40 -6.35 10.36
CA VAL A 116 -1.38 -5.96 9.34
C VAL A 116 -1.03 -4.60 8.73
N LEU A 117 -0.68 -3.61 9.57
CA LEU A 117 -0.33 -2.26 9.14
C LEU A 117 1.03 -2.21 8.42
N TYR A 118 1.97 -3.05 8.83
CA TYR A 118 3.24 -3.22 8.15
C TYR A 118 3.15 -4.33 7.08
N ARG A 119 2.19 -4.25 6.16
CA ARG A 119 2.24 -5.04 4.93
C ARG A 119 2.81 -4.20 3.81
N GLU A 120 3.84 -4.74 3.15
CA GLU A 120 4.48 -4.16 1.98
C GLU A 120 3.40 -3.80 0.95
N THR A 121 3.34 -2.52 0.62
CA THR A 121 2.25 -1.95 -0.19
C THR A 121 2.30 -2.38 -1.64
N ASP A 122 3.46 -2.90 -2.05
CA ASP A 122 3.72 -3.46 -3.37
C ASP A 122 3.22 -4.91 -3.47
N LEU A 123 2.79 -5.52 -2.36
CA LEU A 123 2.27 -6.89 -2.27
C LEU A 123 0.78 -6.95 -1.90
N LEU A 124 0.05 -5.82 -1.92
CA LEU A 124 -1.41 -5.81 -1.69
C LEU A 124 -2.17 -6.38 -2.90
N THR A 125 -2.06 -7.70 -3.11
CA THR A 125 -2.92 -8.45 -4.04
C THR A 125 -4.33 -8.60 -3.46
N ALA A 126 -5.32 -8.92 -4.30
CA ALA A 126 -6.68 -9.20 -3.84
C ALA A 126 -6.70 -10.31 -2.78
N GLU A 127 -5.92 -11.38 -2.98
CA GLU A 127 -5.72 -12.47 -2.02
C GLU A 127 -5.13 -11.98 -0.69
N THR A 128 -4.15 -11.08 -0.73
CA THR A 128 -3.52 -10.52 0.47
C THR A 128 -4.50 -9.67 1.28
N VAL A 129 -5.40 -8.95 0.59
CA VAL A 129 -6.49 -8.18 1.21
C VAL A 129 -7.52 -9.09 1.85
N GLU A 130 -7.91 -10.19 1.20
CA GLU A 130 -8.82 -11.18 1.79
C GLU A 130 -8.19 -11.89 2.99
N GLN A 131 -6.90 -12.24 2.92
CA GLN A 131 -6.19 -12.78 4.08
C GLN A 131 -6.09 -11.77 5.23
N MET A 132 -5.91 -10.47 4.94
CA MET A 132 -5.96 -9.43 5.98
C MET A 132 -7.34 -9.36 6.64
N LYS A 133 -8.43 -9.47 5.87
CA LYS A 133 -9.78 -9.54 6.43
C LYS A 133 -9.93 -10.76 7.32
N LEU A 134 -9.50 -11.93 6.87
CA LEU A 134 -9.55 -13.17 7.66
C LEU A 134 -8.68 -13.09 8.92
N ASP A 135 -7.47 -12.55 8.84
CA ASP A 135 -6.56 -12.40 9.99
C ASP A 135 -7.13 -11.41 11.02
N LEU A 136 -7.82 -10.37 10.55
CA LEU A 136 -8.56 -9.41 11.37
C LEU A 136 -9.80 -10.05 12.00
N GLU A 137 -10.58 -10.81 11.22
CA GLU A 137 -11.79 -11.51 11.67
C GLU A 137 -11.50 -12.56 12.74
N ASN A 138 -10.34 -13.22 12.64
CA ASN A 138 -9.83 -14.20 13.60
C ASN A 138 -8.95 -13.57 14.69
N SER A 139 -8.87 -12.24 14.77
CA SER A 139 -8.28 -11.56 15.90
C SER A 139 -9.36 -11.31 16.95
N ASP A 140 -9.11 -11.63 18.22
CA ASP A 140 -10.00 -11.31 19.35
C ASP A 140 -10.16 -9.79 19.59
N GLY A 141 -9.72 -8.96 18.62
CA GLY A 141 -9.84 -7.52 18.64
C GLY A 141 -11.11 -7.08 17.94
N ASP A 142 -11.81 -6.14 18.57
CA ASP A 142 -12.98 -5.45 18.06
C ASP A 142 -12.77 -4.98 16.60
N LEU A 143 -13.36 -5.72 15.66
CA LEU A 143 -13.33 -5.45 14.21
C LEU A 143 -14.01 -4.12 13.87
N ASP A 144 -15.06 -3.77 14.61
CA ASP A 144 -15.71 -2.46 14.51
C ASP A 144 -14.70 -1.39 14.93
N GLY A 145 -13.93 -1.63 15.99
CA GLY A 145 -12.84 -0.76 16.42
C GLY A 145 -11.72 -0.56 15.38
N ILE A 146 -11.40 -1.53 14.51
CA ILE A 146 -10.34 -1.39 13.50
C ILE A 146 -10.86 -0.74 12.21
N GLN A 147 -12.07 -1.08 11.76
CA GLN A 147 -12.72 -0.30 10.70
C GLN A 147 -12.94 1.13 11.16
N GLU A 148 -13.39 1.33 12.40
CA GLU A 148 -13.53 2.64 13.01
C GLU A 148 -12.17 3.30 13.23
N LEU A 149 -11.08 2.57 13.52
CA LEU A 149 -9.73 3.14 13.57
C LEU A 149 -9.25 3.59 12.19
N ILE A 150 -9.46 2.79 11.14
CA ILE A 150 -9.14 3.16 9.76
C ILE A 150 -9.98 4.37 9.35
N LEU A 151 -11.28 4.38 9.67
CA LEU A 151 -12.21 5.49 9.41
C LEU A 151 -11.92 6.72 10.29
N GLN A 152 -11.45 6.57 11.52
CA GLN A 152 -11.02 7.65 12.42
C GLN A 152 -9.68 8.22 11.95
N PHE A 153 -8.75 7.39 11.47
CA PHE A 153 -7.54 7.84 10.79
C PHE A 153 -7.92 8.63 9.53
N TYR A 154 -8.92 8.15 8.81
CA TYR A 154 -9.50 8.80 7.64
C TYR A 154 -10.21 10.12 7.99
N ASP A 155 -10.95 10.18 9.10
CA ASP A 155 -11.72 11.35 9.55
C ASP A 155 -10.79 12.40 10.19
N LEU A 156 -9.75 12.00 10.93
CA LEU A 156 -8.64 12.87 11.32
C LEU A 156 -7.93 13.43 10.09
N TYR A 157 -7.70 12.59 9.08
CA TYR A 157 -7.06 12.99 7.83
C TYR A 157 -7.93 13.93 6.99
N LEU A 158 -9.26 13.74 6.96
CA LEU A 158 -10.20 14.63 6.26
C LEU A 158 -10.39 15.94 7.03
N LYS A 159 -10.53 15.89 8.35
CA LYS A 159 -10.66 17.07 9.22
C LYS A 159 -9.40 17.93 9.21
N GLN A 160 -8.22 17.34 9.36
CA GLN A 160 -6.93 18.06 9.29
C GLN A 160 -6.50 18.36 7.85
N GLY A 161 -6.83 17.47 6.91
CA GLY A 161 -6.59 17.65 5.48
C GLY A 161 -7.30 18.87 4.95
N SER A 162 -8.53 19.16 5.37
CA SER A 162 -9.25 20.39 4.95
C SER A 162 -8.49 21.69 5.27
N GLN A 163 -7.67 21.71 6.33
CA GLN A 163 -6.81 22.85 6.69
C GLN A 163 -5.40 22.72 6.09
N ALA A 164 -4.83 21.52 6.01
CA ALA A 164 -3.52 21.25 5.41
C ALA A 164 -3.50 21.38 3.87
N LEU A 165 -4.66 21.24 3.21
CA LEU A 165 -4.87 21.42 1.76
C LEU A 165 -4.55 22.83 1.24
N SER A 166 -4.22 23.78 2.12
CA SER A 166 -3.79 25.14 1.79
C SER A 166 -2.27 25.38 1.87
N SER A 167 -1.49 24.41 2.37
CA SER A 167 -0.04 24.57 2.55
C SER A 167 0.76 23.68 1.59
N PRO A 168 1.53 24.26 0.65
CA PRO A 168 2.36 23.50 -0.31
C PRO A 168 3.57 22.77 0.31
N GLN A 169 3.84 22.93 1.61
CA GLN A 169 5.15 22.61 2.20
C GLN A 169 5.15 21.41 3.15
N MET A 170 4.02 20.73 3.36
CA MET A 170 3.99 19.47 4.09
C MET A 170 3.03 18.49 3.43
N THR A 171 3.56 17.52 2.68
CA THR A 171 2.75 16.37 2.24
C THR A 171 3.61 15.11 2.15
N PRO A 172 3.32 14.06 2.93
CA PRO A 172 4.11 12.83 2.96
C PRO A 172 3.77 11.93 1.77
N TYR A 173 4.73 11.74 0.87
CA TYR A 173 4.57 11.12 -0.45
C TYR A 173 4.26 9.60 -0.48
N TYR A 174 4.34 8.86 0.64
CA TYR A 174 4.20 7.39 0.65
C TYR A 174 3.03 6.85 1.49
N ILE A 175 2.60 7.53 2.55
CA ILE A 175 1.32 7.21 3.22
C ILE A 175 0.15 7.65 2.35
N TYR A 176 0.33 8.73 1.57
CA TYR A 176 -0.69 9.29 0.70
C TYR A 176 -1.19 8.28 -0.33
N PRO A 177 -0.36 7.58 -1.13
CA PRO A 177 -0.85 6.69 -2.16
C PRO A 177 -1.60 5.48 -1.62
N ILE A 178 -1.19 4.95 -0.46
CA ILE A 178 -1.81 3.77 0.14
C ILE A 178 -3.20 4.11 0.67
N LEU A 179 -3.29 5.15 1.52
CA LEU A 179 -4.57 5.61 2.04
C LEU A 179 -5.49 6.10 0.91
N THR A 180 -4.93 6.77 -0.10
CA THR A 180 -5.66 7.21 -1.28
C THR A 180 -6.18 6.02 -2.08
N ARG A 181 -5.41 4.93 -2.26
CA ARG A 181 -5.88 3.71 -2.92
C ARG A 181 -6.94 2.96 -2.13
N CYS A 182 -6.80 2.88 -0.80
CA CYS A 182 -7.86 2.36 0.07
C CYS A 182 -9.14 3.17 -0.10
N ALA A 183 -9.02 4.49 -0.14
CA ALA A 183 -10.15 5.39 -0.34
C ALA A 183 -10.78 5.28 -1.74
N ILE A 184 -9.97 5.09 -2.77
CA ILE A 184 -10.44 4.81 -4.13
C ILE A 184 -11.29 3.53 -4.14
N ARG A 185 -10.85 2.47 -3.46
CA ARG A 185 -11.62 1.22 -3.33
C ARG A 185 -12.94 1.42 -2.59
N LEU A 186 -12.94 2.22 -1.52
CA LEU A 186 -14.16 2.56 -0.79
C LEU A 186 -15.12 3.40 -1.66
N ALA A 187 -14.58 4.39 -2.38
CA ALA A 187 -15.36 5.20 -3.31
C ALA A 187 -15.98 4.35 -4.43
N ASP A 188 -15.27 3.34 -4.93
CA ASP A 188 -15.78 2.36 -5.89
C ASP A 188 -16.92 1.52 -5.31
N ARG A 189 -16.71 0.93 -4.13
CA ARG A 189 -17.71 0.15 -3.41
C ARG A 189 -19.00 0.95 -3.17
N ASP A 190 -18.86 2.20 -2.77
CA ASP A 190 -19.98 3.07 -2.41
C ASP A 190 -20.58 3.78 -3.65
N GLY A 191 -20.08 3.51 -4.86
CA GLY A 191 -20.53 4.11 -6.12
C GLY A 191 -20.19 5.60 -6.29
N ASN A 192 -19.34 6.16 -5.42
CA ASN A 192 -18.91 7.55 -5.44
C ASN A 192 -17.72 7.77 -6.40
N HIS A 193 -17.97 7.54 -7.68
CA HIS A 193 -16.98 7.64 -8.75
C HIS A 193 -16.34 9.05 -8.88
N GLN A 194 -17.07 10.14 -8.52
CA GLN A 194 -16.51 11.50 -8.53
C GLN A 194 -15.39 11.68 -7.49
N LEU A 195 -15.59 11.16 -6.28
CA LEU A 195 -14.55 11.12 -5.25
C LEU A 195 -13.38 10.25 -5.70
N GLY A 196 -13.67 9.08 -6.27
CA GLY A 196 -12.66 8.18 -6.82
C GLY A 196 -11.75 8.86 -7.86
N LEU A 197 -12.32 9.56 -8.83
CA LEU A 197 -11.57 10.35 -9.83
C LEU A 197 -10.74 11.46 -9.19
N ALA A 198 -11.30 12.18 -8.20
CA ALA A 198 -10.58 13.24 -7.51
C ALA A 198 -9.37 12.70 -6.72
N LEU A 199 -9.51 11.52 -6.12
CA LEU A 199 -8.43 10.84 -5.39
C LEU A 199 -7.34 10.33 -6.34
N LEU A 200 -7.71 9.69 -7.45
CA LEU A 200 -6.76 9.19 -8.45
C LEU A 200 -5.87 10.30 -9.02
N LYS A 201 -6.43 11.48 -9.28
CA LYS A 201 -5.68 12.66 -9.77
C LYS A 201 -4.59 13.15 -8.80
N ARG A 202 -4.66 12.76 -7.53
CA ARG A 202 -3.69 13.15 -6.50
C ARG A 202 -2.61 12.10 -6.27
N LEU A 203 -2.72 10.92 -6.90
CA LEU A 203 -1.64 9.96 -6.87
C LEU A 203 -0.45 10.50 -7.68
N PRO A 204 0.76 10.56 -7.10
CA PRO A 204 1.94 11.09 -7.80
C PRO A 204 2.36 10.21 -8.99
N ARG A 205 2.00 8.93 -8.94
CA ARG A 205 2.19 7.96 -10.02
C ARG A 205 1.05 6.94 -9.97
N LEU A 206 0.47 6.69 -11.14
CA LEU A 206 -0.55 5.66 -11.33
C LEU A 206 0.12 4.32 -11.65
N GLY A 207 -0.25 3.29 -10.90
CA GLY A 207 0.02 1.89 -11.24
C GLY A 207 -1.09 1.31 -12.12
N GLU A 208 -0.90 0.06 -12.53
CA GLU A 208 -1.81 -0.67 -13.42
C GLU A 208 -3.25 -0.71 -12.87
N ASN A 209 -3.42 -1.09 -11.61
CA ASN A 209 -4.72 -1.10 -10.93
C ASN A 209 -5.36 0.29 -10.83
N ASP A 210 -4.56 1.35 -10.70
CA ASP A 210 -5.08 2.72 -10.62
C ASP A 210 -5.69 3.13 -11.97
N TYR A 211 -5.12 2.69 -13.09
CA TYR A 211 -5.71 2.90 -14.42
C TYR A 211 -7.02 2.15 -14.61
N LEU A 212 -7.16 0.94 -14.08
CA LEU A 212 -8.44 0.22 -14.12
C LEU A 212 -9.54 0.97 -13.36
N TYR A 213 -9.24 1.51 -12.18
CA TYR A 213 -10.16 2.36 -11.44
C TYR A 213 -10.48 3.66 -12.20
N LEU A 214 -9.49 4.29 -12.85
CA LEU A 214 -9.72 5.46 -13.72
C LEU A 214 -10.69 5.13 -14.85
N ILE A 215 -10.42 4.06 -15.61
CA ILE A 215 -11.27 3.60 -16.72
C ILE A 215 -12.69 3.40 -16.21
N ARG A 216 -12.85 2.61 -15.15
CA ARG A 216 -14.16 2.31 -14.57
C ARG A 216 -14.90 3.55 -14.08
N PHE A 217 -14.25 4.44 -13.34
CA PHE A 217 -14.92 5.65 -12.85
C PHE A 217 -15.28 6.61 -13.98
N HIS A 218 -14.45 6.71 -15.02
CA HIS A 218 -14.80 7.47 -16.21
C HIS A 218 -16.03 6.87 -16.91
N LEU A 219 -16.08 5.55 -17.06
CA LEU A 219 -17.25 4.87 -17.63
C LEU A 219 -18.51 5.07 -16.79
N LEU A 220 -18.44 4.90 -15.47
CA LEU A 220 -19.56 5.13 -14.55
C LEU A 220 -20.05 6.60 -14.57
N ALA A 221 -19.14 7.54 -14.85
CA ALA A 221 -19.45 8.96 -15.01
C ALA A 221 -19.97 9.33 -16.41
N GLY A 222 -20.05 8.38 -17.36
CA GLY A 222 -20.40 8.65 -18.77
C GLY A 222 -19.29 9.31 -19.59
N ASN A 223 -18.06 9.40 -19.06
CA ASN A 223 -16.89 10.02 -19.68
C ASN A 223 -16.16 9.01 -20.59
N ILE A 224 -16.83 8.56 -21.66
CA ILE A 224 -16.36 7.45 -22.51
C ILE A 224 -15.00 7.75 -23.16
N GLU A 225 -14.78 8.95 -23.68
CA GLU A 225 -13.53 9.32 -24.36
C GLU A 225 -12.32 9.25 -23.41
N GLN A 226 -12.47 9.73 -22.17
CA GLN A 226 -11.41 9.68 -21.16
C GLN A 226 -11.11 8.25 -20.71
N ALA A 227 -12.12 7.37 -20.68
CA ALA A 227 -11.90 5.95 -20.43
C ALA A 227 -11.04 5.31 -21.54
N GLU A 228 -11.31 5.62 -22.80
CA GLU A 228 -10.51 5.14 -23.94
C GLU A 228 -9.07 5.68 -23.91
N ASP A 229 -8.88 6.94 -23.54
CA ASP A 229 -7.54 7.51 -23.32
C ASP A 229 -6.76 6.72 -22.27
N CYS A 230 -7.40 6.38 -21.15
CA CYS A 230 -6.78 5.60 -20.09
C CYS A 230 -6.40 4.19 -20.56
N ILE A 231 -7.25 3.53 -21.36
CA ILE A 231 -6.96 2.23 -21.96
C ILE A 231 -5.72 2.31 -22.87
N ARG A 232 -5.67 3.30 -23.77
CA ARG A 232 -4.51 3.49 -24.67
C ARG A 232 -3.20 3.70 -23.91
N VAL A 233 -3.23 4.49 -22.84
CA VAL A 233 -2.06 4.73 -21.98
C VAL A 233 -1.60 3.42 -21.33
N LEU A 234 -2.55 2.63 -20.82
CA LEU A 234 -2.27 1.34 -20.18
C LEU A 234 -1.71 0.32 -21.20
N GLU A 235 -2.27 0.22 -22.40
CA GLU A 235 -1.74 -0.63 -23.48
C GLU A 235 -0.31 -0.23 -23.90
N GLN A 236 -0.07 1.07 -24.05
CA GLN A 236 1.26 1.59 -24.38
C GLN A 236 2.27 1.30 -23.26
N TYR A 237 1.84 1.39 -22.00
CA TYR A 237 2.66 1.03 -20.84
C TYR A 237 3.12 -0.42 -20.90
N TYR A 238 2.23 -1.38 -21.22
CA TYR A 238 2.62 -2.78 -21.39
C TYR A 238 3.58 -2.98 -22.57
N LYS A 239 3.26 -2.37 -23.72
CA LYS A 239 4.10 -2.46 -24.92
C LYS A 239 5.52 -1.96 -24.70
N THR A 240 5.69 -0.88 -23.93
CA THR A 240 6.98 -0.22 -23.73
C THR A 240 7.88 -0.96 -22.75
N ASN A 241 7.31 -1.62 -21.73
CA ASN A 241 8.09 -2.25 -20.67
C ASN A 241 8.47 -3.72 -20.97
N GLU A 242 8.19 -4.24 -22.18
CA GLU A 242 8.24 -5.67 -22.51
C GLU A 242 7.52 -6.56 -21.48
N LEU A 243 6.62 -5.94 -20.70
CA LEU A 243 5.77 -6.62 -19.78
C LEU A 243 4.63 -7.17 -20.63
N PHE A 244 4.63 -8.49 -20.84
CA PHE A 244 3.36 -9.17 -21.10
C PHE A 244 2.37 -8.73 -20.02
N ILE A 245 1.09 -8.56 -20.35
CA ILE A 245 0.05 -8.46 -19.33
C ILE A 245 0.20 -9.72 -18.48
N LYS A 246 0.86 -9.58 -17.31
CA LYS A 246 1.48 -10.71 -16.60
C LYS A 246 0.43 -11.63 -15.98
N THR A 247 -0.83 -11.22 -15.95
CA THR A 247 -1.94 -11.97 -15.40
C THR A 247 -3.07 -12.02 -16.42
N GLU A 248 -3.55 -13.23 -16.71
CA GLU A 248 -4.73 -13.46 -17.58
C GLU A 248 -5.91 -12.60 -17.13
N THR A 249 -6.07 -12.44 -15.81
CA THR A 249 -7.11 -11.63 -15.17
C THR A 249 -7.15 -10.17 -15.64
N LEU A 250 -5.99 -9.53 -15.85
CA LEU A 250 -5.97 -8.12 -16.22
C LEU A 250 -6.30 -7.91 -17.70
N ALA A 251 -5.88 -8.83 -18.56
CA ALA A 251 -6.25 -8.82 -19.96
C ALA A 251 -7.77 -9.03 -20.11
N GLU A 252 -8.33 -9.95 -19.32
CA GLU A 252 -9.78 -10.20 -19.26
C GLU A 252 -10.55 -8.95 -18.81
N GLU A 253 -10.14 -8.28 -17.73
CA GLU A 253 -10.78 -7.05 -17.26
C GLU A 253 -10.72 -5.93 -18.33
N LEU A 254 -9.58 -5.75 -19.00
CA LEU A 254 -9.46 -4.74 -20.05
C LEU A 254 -10.40 -5.04 -21.24
N GLN A 255 -10.52 -6.31 -21.63
CA GLN A 255 -11.45 -6.75 -22.67
C GLN A 255 -12.91 -6.50 -22.28
N ILE A 256 -13.26 -6.68 -21.00
CA ILE A 256 -14.60 -6.34 -20.48
C ILE A 256 -14.86 -4.84 -20.66
N TYR A 257 -13.92 -3.97 -20.28
CA TYR A 257 -14.09 -2.51 -20.42
C TYR A 257 -14.19 -2.08 -21.88
N LEU A 258 -13.37 -2.63 -22.78
CA LEU A 258 -13.43 -2.34 -24.22
C LEU A 258 -14.80 -2.69 -24.81
N LYS A 259 -15.30 -3.91 -24.56
CA LYS A 259 -16.63 -4.30 -25.04
C LYS A 259 -17.75 -3.51 -24.38
N SER A 260 -17.56 -3.07 -23.13
CA SER A 260 -18.54 -2.21 -22.47
C SER A 260 -18.59 -0.82 -23.12
N ILE A 261 -17.46 -0.28 -23.58
CA ILE A 261 -17.39 0.96 -24.36
C ILE A 261 -18.12 0.80 -25.69
N ASP A 262 -17.84 -0.29 -26.42
CA ASP A 262 -18.51 -0.59 -27.69
C ASP A 262 -20.03 -0.68 -27.52
N PHE A 263 -20.50 -1.36 -26.47
CA PHE A 263 -21.92 -1.43 -26.12
C PHE A 263 -22.52 -0.05 -25.79
N LEU A 264 -21.81 0.77 -25.02
CA LEU A 264 -22.28 2.12 -24.70
C LEU A 264 -22.32 3.04 -25.94
N LYS A 265 -21.44 2.83 -26.92
CA LYS A 265 -21.46 3.58 -28.18
C LYS A 265 -22.54 3.07 -29.14
N SER A 266 -22.69 1.74 -29.26
CA SER A 266 -23.56 1.06 -30.23
C SER A 266 -24.18 -0.20 -29.62
N PRO A 267 -25.25 -0.08 -28.81
CA PRO A 267 -25.87 -1.19 -28.07
C PRO A 267 -26.34 -2.36 -28.94
N GLU A 268 -26.64 -2.10 -30.21
CA GLU A 268 -27.06 -3.08 -31.20
C GLU A 268 -25.95 -4.03 -31.65
N THR A 269 -24.68 -3.67 -31.44
CA THR A 269 -23.53 -4.45 -31.90
C THR A 269 -23.11 -5.53 -30.92
N ILE A 270 -23.41 -5.35 -29.62
CA ILE A 270 -23.03 -6.28 -28.55
C ILE A 270 -24.27 -6.59 -27.71
N PRO A 271 -24.76 -7.84 -27.71
CA PRO A 271 -25.82 -8.25 -26.80
C PRO A 271 -25.40 -8.06 -25.34
N PHE A 272 -26.26 -7.44 -24.53
CA PHE A 272 -26.00 -7.22 -23.10
C PHE A 272 -25.70 -8.53 -22.35
N GLU A 273 -26.33 -9.61 -22.77
CA GLU A 273 -26.17 -10.96 -22.21
C GLU A 273 -24.73 -11.48 -22.38
N ALA A 274 -24.04 -11.03 -23.45
CA ALA A 274 -22.62 -11.36 -23.65
C ALA A 274 -21.73 -10.60 -22.64
N LEU A 275 -22.05 -9.34 -22.32
CA LEU A 275 -21.35 -8.57 -21.28
C LEU A 275 -21.62 -9.13 -19.88
N GLU A 276 -22.87 -9.51 -19.61
CA GLU A 276 -23.26 -10.17 -18.37
C GLU A 276 -22.46 -11.45 -18.15
N THR A 277 -22.38 -12.30 -19.17
CA THR A 277 -21.58 -13.54 -19.13
C THR A 277 -20.10 -13.25 -18.86
N MET A 278 -19.53 -12.24 -19.52
CA MET A 278 -18.11 -11.89 -19.30
C MET A 278 -17.81 -11.33 -17.91
N CYS A 279 -18.81 -10.73 -17.27
CA CYS A 279 -18.68 -10.19 -15.92
C CYS A 279 -18.94 -11.24 -14.83
N GLN A 280 -19.51 -12.40 -15.16
CA GLN A 280 -19.71 -13.51 -14.23
C GLN A 280 -18.34 -14.10 -13.83
N GLY A 281 -17.93 -13.88 -12.59
CA GLY A 281 -16.68 -14.43 -12.04
C GLY A 281 -15.85 -13.47 -11.21
N THR A 282 -16.14 -12.16 -11.28
CA THR A 282 -15.44 -11.17 -10.44
C THR A 282 -16.46 -10.35 -9.63
N ALA A 283 -16.30 -10.36 -8.30
CA ALA A 283 -17.16 -9.57 -7.40
C ALA A 283 -17.11 -8.07 -7.71
N TYR A 284 -16.03 -7.60 -8.33
CA TYR A 284 -15.84 -6.22 -8.74
C TYR A 284 -16.78 -5.79 -9.89
N ASN A 285 -17.29 -6.71 -10.71
CA ASN A 285 -18.05 -6.34 -11.91
C ASN A 285 -19.56 -6.14 -11.70
N GLN A 286 -20.11 -6.48 -10.53
CA GLN A 286 -21.57 -6.40 -10.33
C GLN A 286 -22.11 -4.97 -10.40
N SER A 287 -21.47 -4.00 -9.74
CA SER A 287 -21.95 -2.61 -9.79
C SER A 287 -21.80 -1.99 -11.18
N TRP A 288 -20.84 -2.48 -11.98
CA TRP A 288 -20.68 -2.10 -13.38
C TRP A 288 -21.80 -2.69 -14.24
N LEU A 289 -22.11 -3.98 -14.08
CA LEU A 289 -23.26 -4.61 -14.74
C LEU A 289 -24.57 -3.90 -14.43
N ASP A 290 -24.80 -3.54 -13.17
CA ASP A 290 -25.99 -2.80 -12.76
C ASP A 290 -26.08 -1.42 -13.45
N HIS A 291 -24.93 -0.77 -13.65
CA HIS A 291 -24.87 0.48 -14.41
C HIS A 291 -25.21 0.27 -15.89
N LEU A 292 -24.57 -0.70 -16.55
CA LEU A 292 -24.85 -1.03 -17.95
C LEU A 292 -26.31 -1.42 -18.18
N LYS A 293 -26.92 -2.15 -17.23
CA LYS A 293 -28.34 -2.52 -17.27
C LYS A 293 -29.23 -1.28 -17.23
N ARG A 294 -28.96 -0.34 -16.32
CA ARG A 294 -29.70 0.93 -16.24
C ARG A 294 -29.56 1.75 -17.54
N GLU A 295 -28.37 1.81 -18.13
CA GLU A 295 -28.17 2.53 -19.40
C GLU A 295 -28.91 1.85 -20.57
N LYS A 296 -28.97 0.51 -20.61
CA LYS A 296 -29.79 -0.25 -21.57
C LYS A 296 -31.28 0.12 -21.40
N GLU A 297 -31.78 0.10 -20.18
CA GLU A 297 -33.19 0.40 -19.86
C GLU A 297 -33.55 1.85 -20.23
N LYS A 298 -32.67 2.83 -19.96
CA LYS A 298 -32.89 4.23 -20.33
C LYS A 298 -33.03 4.45 -21.84
N ARG A 299 -32.34 3.66 -22.67
CA ARG A 299 -32.37 3.79 -24.13
C ARG A 299 -33.54 3.06 -24.79
N ALA A 300 -34.19 2.15 -24.05
CA ALA A 300 -35.36 1.41 -24.54
C ALA A 300 -36.68 2.17 -24.33
N LEU A 301 -36.66 3.25 -23.53
CA LEU A 301 -37.77 4.18 -23.29
C LEU A 301 -37.72 5.36 -24.26
#